data_AF-A0A3R7L5E9-F1
#
_entry.id   AF-A0A3R7L5E9-F1
#
_cell.length_a   1.000
_cell.length_b   1.000
_cell.length_c   1.000
_cell.angle_alpha   90.00
_cell.angle_beta   90.00
_cell.angle_gamma   90.00
#
_symmetry.space_group_name_H-M   'P 1'
#
loop_
_entity.id
_entity.type
_entity.pdbx_description
1 polymer ?
#
loop_
_entity_poly.entity_id
_entity_poly.type
_entity_poly.pdbx_seq_one_letter_code
_entity_poly.pdbx_strand_id
1 'polypeptide(L)'
;MRPDYMGVMFLTSAVVSFNAGIWQIFRRSEKKQLLENHKNLLKPAVEELPPDETAVDKFEFLPVKLEGVFDNEGSVLVGPRSLPSYKGTAGHDESKGGFLVVTPFEIAGTKQFVMVNRGWVPIDAGRHRTLLMQYIGEGFATATVRGILRREEFLSGSLFWGKNALNEGPVAADLSWMALRPMNMALDYYKRRWGAPNAEASVAQHGLHHYYVEMLEDYSGDDQRIVRGHAWPWRRSTDEVTYVHLLPIVHTMYVFFWFSVTVGSLYGMSRCYQRQKELFAIRRHMTAQSMLLEKKRQEEAQAYLQAVQEVERMKHLGGAASAARLGAQHTDSKEQETKP
;
A
#
# COMPACT_ATOMS: atom_id res chain seq x y z
N MET A 1 -18.97 29.45 3.28
CA MET A 1 -17.91 29.22 4.29
C MET A 1 -16.69 28.70 3.54
N ARG A 2 -15.50 29.31 3.68
CA ARG A 2 -14.29 28.67 3.16
C ARG A 2 -13.95 27.53 4.13
N PRO A 3 -13.82 26.28 3.67
CA PRO A 3 -13.33 25.22 4.53
C PRO A 3 -11.93 25.59 5.01
N ASP A 4 -11.60 25.22 6.25
CA ASP A 4 -10.26 25.43 6.78
C ASP A 4 -9.32 24.40 6.15
N TYR A 5 -8.90 24.75 4.94
CA TYR A 5 -7.96 23.96 4.15
C TYR A 5 -6.69 23.67 4.96
N MET A 6 -6.25 24.59 5.83
CA MET A 6 -5.06 24.39 6.66
C MET A 6 -5.27 23.29 7.69
N GLY A 7 -6.40 23.31 8.42
CA GLY A 7 -6.75 22.25 9.37
C GLY A 7 -6.85 20.87 8.71
N VAL A 8 -7.46 20.80 7.52
CA VAL A 8 -7.56 19.55 6.74
C VAL A 8 -6.18 19.07 6.27
N MET A 9 -5.32 19.97 5.77
CA MET A 9 -3.96 19.62 5.34
C MET A 9 -3.08 19.12 6.49
N PHE A 10 -3.20 19.73 7.67
CA PHE A 10 -2.50 19.23 8.86
C PHE A 10 -3.03 17.86 9.31
N LEU A 11 -4.34 17.63 9.23
CA LEU A 11 -4.91 16.32 9.56
C LEU A 11 -4.45 15.24 8.57
N THR A 12 -4.51 15.51 7.25
CA THR A 12 -4.06 14.53 6.24
C THR A 12 -2.57 14.24 6.37
N SER A 13 -1.75 15.27 6.58
CA SER A 13 -0.32 15.12 6.87
C SER A 13 -0.07 14.24 8.11
N ALA A 14 -0.80 14.47 9.21
CA ALA A 14 -0.68 13.67 10.42
C ALA A 14 -1.02 12.19 10.17
N VAL A 15 -2.11 11.91 9.44
CA VAL A 15 -2.53 10.54 9.13
C VAL A 15 -1.49 9.84 8.25
N VAL A 16 -1.02 10.49 7.18
CA VAL A 16 -0.04 9.89 6.26
C VAL A 16 1.29 9.65 6.95
N SER A 17 1.80 10.63 7.69
CA SER A 17 3.08 10.51 8.41
C SER A 17 3.03 9.45 9.51
N PHE A 18 1.90 9.31 10.22
CA PHE A 18 1.73 8.25 11.22
C PHE A 18 1.77 6.85 10.60
N ASN A 19 1.05 6.65 9.50
CA ASN A 19 1.06 5.37 8.78
C ASN A 19 2.47 5.06 8.21
N ALA A 20 3.16 6.07 7.67
CA ALA A 20 4.55 5.92 7.24
C ALA A 20 5.46 5.55 8.41
N GLY A 21 5.30 6.16 9.58
CA GLY A 21 6.04 5.82 10.80
C GLY A 21 5.83 4.37 11.23
N ILE A 22 4.58 3.90 11.25
CA ILE A 22 4.24 2.49 11.52
C ILE A 22 4.90 1.55 10.52
N TRP A 23 4.79 1.86 9.22
CA TRP A 23 5.42 1.06 8.17
C TRP A 23 6.94 0.95 8.36
N GLN A 24 7.61 2.03 8.77
CA GLN A 24 9.05 2.00 9.04
C GLN A 24 9.42 1.08 10.21
N ILE A 25 8.56 0.96 11.24
CA ILE A 25 8.77 0.02 12.36
C ILE A 25 8.71 -1.43 11.85
N PHE A 26 7.66 -1.78 11.10
CA PHE A 26 7.52 -3.12 10.53
C PHE A 26 8.66 -3.43 9.57
N ARG A 27 8.99 -2.49 8.69
CA ARG A 27 10.09 -2.65 7.73
C ARG A 27 11.44 -2.83 8.41
N ARG A 28 11.68 -2.13 9.52
CA ARG A 28 12.86 -2.35 10.36
C ARG A 28 12.90 -3.76 10.95
N SER A 29 11.77 -4.27 11.44
CA SER A 29 11.67 -5.63 11.99
C SER A 29 12.00 -6.68 10.93
N GLU A 30 11.41 -6.56 9.74
CA GLU A 30 11.71 -7.44 8.60
C GLU A 30 13.18 -7.40 8.21
N LYS A 31 13.78 -6.20 8.14
CA LYS A 31 15.21 -6.05 7.83
C LYS A 31 16.12 -6.66 8.89
N LYS A 32 15.73 -6.56 10.16
CA LYS A 32 16.47 -7.21 11.25
C LYS A 32 16.39 -8.73 11.15
N GLN A 33 15.20 -9.28 10.88
CA GLN A 33 15.01 -10.72 10.66
C GLN A 33 15.83 -11.21 9.45
N LEU A 34 15.83 -10.47 8.33
CA LEU A 34 16.67 -10.80 7.17
C LEU A 34 18.16 -10.84 7.51
N LEU A 35 18.64 -9.92 8.34
CA LEU A 35 20.04 -9.90 8.78
C LEU A 35 20.37 -11.09 9.71
N GLU A 36 19.43 -11.46 10.59
CA GLU A 36 19.57 -12.66 11.43
C GLU A 36 19.61 -13.93 10.57
N ASN A 37 18.72 -14.04 9.58
CA ASN A 37 18.69 -15.15 8.64
C ASN A 37 19.96 -15.19 7.78
N HIS A 38 20.51 -14.04 7.40
CA HIS A 38 21.75 -13.97 6.61
C HIS A 38 22.95 -14.60 7.33
N LYS A 39 22.95 -14.67 8.67
CA LYS A 39 23.96 -15.41 9.44
C LYS A 39 23.95 -16.91 9.12
N ASN A 40 22.86 -17.45 8.58
CA ASN A 40 22.80 -18.86 8.16
C ASN A 40 23.75 -19.18 7.01
N LEU A 41 24.19 -18.18 6.21
CA LEU A 41 25.19 -18.40 5.16
C LEU A 41 26.53 -18.87 5.71
N LEU A 42 26.84 -18.57 6.98
CA LEU A 42 28.06 -18.99 7.65
C LEU A 42 27.99 -20.45 8.15
N LYS A 43 26.81 -21.05 8.14
CA LYS A 43 26.62 -22.45 8.58
C LYS A 43 27.09 -23.41 7.48
N PRO A 44 27.53 -24.63 7.86
CA PRO A 44 27.88 -25.65 6.88
C PRO A 44 26.67 -26.00 6.00
N ALA A 45 26.95 -26.43 4.77
CA ALA A 45 25.92 -26.87 3.85
C ALA A 45 25.24 -28.15 4.37
N VAL A 46 23.92 -28.20 4.28
CA VAL A 46 23.13 -29.36 4.69
C VAL A 46 22.81 -30.22 3.46
N GLU A 47 22.83 -31.53 3.63
CA GLU A 47 22.53 -32.52 2.58
C GLU A 47 21.07 -33.02 2.65
N GLU A 48 20.42 -32.83 3.79
CA GLU A 48 19.02 -33.17 4.02
C GLU A 48 18.15 -31.92 4.16
N LEU A 49 16.91 -32.00 3.66
CA LEU A 49 15.95 -30.92 3.79
C LEU A 49 15.43 -30.80 5.23
N PRO A 50 15.17 -29.58 5.72
CA PRO A 50 14.57 -29.40 7.03
C PRO A 50 13.16 -30.04 7.08
N PRO A 51 12.85 -30.84 8.11
CA PRO A 51 11.66 -31.68 8.16
C PRO A 51 10.35 -30.92 8.45
N ASP A 52 10.41 -29.64 8.83
CA ASP A 52 9.24 -28.93 9.39
C ASP A 52 8.96 -27.58 8.71
N GLU A 53 7.67 -27.34 8.43
CA GLU A 53 7.13 -26.14 7.78
C GLU A 53 7.23 -24.89 8.66
N THR A 54 7.32 -25.06 9.98
CA THR A 54 7.36 -23.95 10.95
C THR A 54 8.74 -23.29 11.06
N ALA A 55 9.77 -23.90 10.47
CA ALA A 55 11.15 -23.46 10.59
C ALA A 55 11.68 -22.71 9.35
N VAL A 56 10.84 -22.46 8.33
CA VAL A 56 11.26 -21.82 7.06
C VAL A 56 11.90 -20.46 7.29
N ASP A 57 11.37 -19.66 8.21
CA ASP A 57 11.94 -18.36 8.55
C ASP A 57 13.33 -18.49 9.21
N LYS A 58 13.64 -19.62 9.86
CA LYS A 58 14.94 -19.86 10.51
C LYS A 58 15.98 -20.47 9.57
N PHE A 59 15.54 -21.12 8.48
CA PHE A 59 16.40 -21.81 7.51
C PHE A 59 16.64 -21.00 6.23
N GLU A 60 15.99 -19.83 6.07
CA GLU A 60 16.29 -18.92 4.97
C GLU A 60 17.80 -18.59 4.93
N PHE A 61 18.39 -18.64 3.73
CA PHE A 61 19.82 -18.49 3.45
C PHE A 61 20.73 -19.61 3.99
N LEU A 62 20.20 -20.74 4.44
CA LEU A 62 21.04 -21.90 4.73
C LEU A 62 21.61 -22.49 3.43
N PRO A 63 22.93 -22.71 3.32
CA PRO A 63 23.52 -23.41 2.18
C PRO A 63 23.08 -24.87 2.15
N VAL A 64 22.80 -25.39 0.96
CA VAL A 64 22.37 -26.79 0.77
C VAL A 64 23.12 -27.39 -0.42
N LYS A 65 23.47 -28.67 -0.30
CA LYS A 65 24.00 -29.49 -1.38
C LYS A 65 23.14 -30.75 -1.50
N LEU A 66 22.36 -30.85 -2.57
CA LEU A 66 21.46 -31.99 -2.81
C LEU A 66 21.92 -32.78 -4.03
N GLU A 67 21.83 -34.10 -3.97
CA GLU A 67 22.02 -34.99 -5.12
C GLU A 67 20.69 -35.62 -5.51
N GLY A 68 20.40 -35.72 -6.80
CA GLY A 68 19.06 -36.10 -7.25
C GLY A 68 18.86 -35.96 -8.74
N VAL A 69 17.59 -35.94 -9.14
CA VAL A 69 17.16 -35.92 -10.54
C VAL A 69 16.25 -34.73 -10.78
N PHE A 70 16.61 -33.90 -11.76
CA PHE A 70 15.73 -32.85 -12.28
C PHE A 70 14.69 -33.45 -13.21
N ASP A 71 13.43 -33.06 -13.02
CA ASP A 71 12.39 -33.23 -14.03
C ASP A 71 12.27 -31.93 -14.84
N ASN A 72 12.94 -31.89 -15.98
CA ASN A 72 12.93 -30.72 -16.85
C ASN A 72 11.56 -30.50 -17.53
N GLU A 73 10.75 -31.56 -17.70
CA GLU A 73 9.43 -31.48 -18.34
C GLU A 73 8.43 -30.70 -17.48
N GLY A 74 8.58 -30.77 -16.15
CA GLY A 74 7.76 -30.06 -15.17
C GLY A 74 8.21 -28.63 -14.84
N SER A 75 9.14 -28.04 -15.59
CA SER A 75 9.67 -26.70 -15.29
C SER A 75 8.61 -25.60 -15.46
N VAL A 76 8.53 -24.70 -14.48
CA VAL A 76 7.59 -23.56 -14.44
C VAL A 76 8.37 -22.25 -14.56
N LEU A 77 7.88 -21.35 -15.41
CA LEU A 77 8.40 -19.98 -15.55
C LEU A 77 7.70 -19.05 -14.54
N VAL A 78 8.43 -18.13 -13.92
CA VAL A 78 7.88 -17.18 -12.93
C VAL A 78 8.22 -15.76 -13.35
N GLY A 79 7.22 -14.92 -13.65
CA GLY A 79 7.48 -13.54 -14.07
C GLY A 79 6.24 -12.67 -14.25
N PRO A 80 6.42 -11.45 -14.78
CA PRO A 80 7.67 -10.86 -15.27
C PRO A 80 8.66 -10.51 -14.14
N ARG A 81 9.96 -10.76 -14.35
CA ARG A 81 11.07 -10.36 -13.45
C ARG A 81 12.09 -9.52 -14.21
N SER A 82 12.60 -8.48 -13.58
CA SER A 82 13.72 -7.71 -14.11
C SER A 82 14.98 -8.57 -14.17
N LEU A 83 15.89 -8.20 -15.08
CA LEU A 83 17.23 -8.77 -15.14
C LEU A 83 17.89 -8.72 -13.74
N PRO A 84 18.45 -9.82 -13.22
CA PRO A 84 19.21 -9.79 -11.97
C PRO A 84 20.41 -8.85 -12.12
N SER A 85 20.41 -7.72 -11.42
CA SER A 85 21.51 -6.76 -11.44
C SER A 85 22.44 -7.00 -10.25
N TYR A 86 23.74 -7.14 -10.53
CA TYR A 86 24.76 -7.23 -9.49
C TYR A 86 24.84 -5.89 -8.72
N LYS A 87 24.62 -5.91 -7.40
CA LYS A 87 24.67 -4.71 -6.53
C LYS A 87 23.74 -3.56 -6.94
N GLY A 88 22.70 -3.83 -7.72
CA GLY A 88 21.74 -2.81 -8.16
C GLY A 88 22.31 -1.76 -9.12
N THR A 89 23.40 -2.07 -9.84
CA THR A 89 23.86 -1.21 -10.93
C THR A 89 22.91 -1.31 -12.11
N ALA A 90 22.16 -0.25 -12.35
CA ALA A 90 21.23 -0.15 -13.47
C ALA A 90 21.97 -0.15 -14.81
N GLY A 91 22.13 -1.34 -15.40
CA GLY A 91 22.55 -1.45 -16.79
C GLY A 91 21.45 -0.94 -17.71
N HIS A 92 21.81 -0.34 -18.84
CA HIS A 92 20.88 0.14 -19.88
C HIS A 92 19.85 -0.93 -20.35
N ASP A 93 20.10 -2.21 -20.05
CA ASP A 93 19.27 -3.36 -20.43
C ASP A 93 18.25 -3.80 -19.35
N GLU A 94 18.16 -3.12 -18.20
CA GLU A 94 17.17 -3.44 -17.14
C GLU A 94 15.70 -3.28 -17.56
N SER A 95 15.46 -2.59 -18.69
CA SER A 95 14.13 -2.49 -19.30
C SER A 95 13.63 -3.80 -19.91
N LYS A 96 14.52 -4.79 -20.10
CA LYS A 96 14.15 -6.12 -20.60
C LYS A 96 13.68 -6.99 -19.43
N GLY A 97 12.38 -7.25 -19.39
CA GLY A 97 11.80 -8.27 -18.52
C GLY A 97 12.19 -9.69 -18.94
N GLY A 98 12.07 -10.63 -18.01
CA GLY A 98 12.24 -12.05 -18.24
C GLY A 98 11.51 -12.90 -17.20
N PHE A 99 11.89 -14.15 -17.09
CA PHE A 99 11.26 -15.14 -16.21
C PHE A 99 12.33 -15.84 -15.36
N LEU A 100 11.97 -16.23 -14.14
CA LEU A 100 12.75 -17.21 -13.40
C LEU A 100 12.33 -18.62 -13.82
N VAL A 101 13.29 -19.53 -13.93
CA VAL A 101 13.02 -20.93 -14.27
C VAL A 101 13.07 -21.74 -12.99
N VAL A 102 11.92 -22.27 -12.59
CA VAL A 102 11.80 -23.11 -11.41
C VAL A 102 11.53 -24.53 -11.86
N THR A 103 12.45 -25.44 -11.53
CA THR A 103 12.39 -26.83 -11.96
C THR A 103 12.18 -27.76 -10.76
N PRO A 104 11.22 -28.70 -10.86
CA PRO A 104 11.10 -29.86 -9.99
C PRO A 104 12.40 -30.65 -9.79
N PHE A 105 12.77 -30.96 -8.55
CA PHE A 105 13.93 -31.79 -8.23
C PHE A 105 13.59 -32.87 -7.20
N GLU A 106 13.85 -34.12 -7.54
CA GLU A 106 13.69 -35.28 -6.66
C GLU A 106 15.03 -35.66 -6.04
N ILE A 107 15.12 -35.66 -4.71
CA ILE A 107 16.34 -35.95 -3.95
C ILE A 107 16.59 -37.46 -3.94
N ALA A 108 17.83 -37.84 -4.25
CA ALA A 108 18.29 -39.23 -4.16
C ALA A 108 18.25 -39.72 -2.70
N GLY A 109 17.76 -40.93 -2.48
CA GLY A 109 17.67 -41.55 -1.16
C GLY A 109 16.34 -41.29 -0.45
N THR A 110 15.95 -40.03 -0.23
CA THR A 110 14.71 -39.69 0.48
C THR A 110 13.48 -39.67 -0.42
N LYS A 111 13.67 -39.56 -1.75
CA LYS A 111 12.60 -39.31 -2.74
C LYS A 111 11.81 -38.04 -2.46
N GLN A 112 12.32 -37.15 -1.61
CA GLN A 112 11.65 -35.89 -1.33
C GLN A 112 11.75 -34.96 -2.52
N PHE A 113 10.74 -34.12 -2.68
CA PHE A 113 10.62 -33.20 -3.79
C PHE A 113 10.83 -31.76 -3.36
N VAL A 114 11.66 -31.03 -4.09
CA VAL A 114 11.88 -29.60 -3.88
C VAL A 114 11.89 -28.84 -5.18
N MET A 115 11.33 -27.64 -5.17
CA MET A 115 11.43 -26.71 -6.29
C MET A 115 12.80 -26.03 -6.26
N VAL A 116 13.49 -26.03 -7.39
CA VAL A 116 14.80 -25.40 -7.54
C VAL A 116 14.69 -24.26 -8.54
N ASN A 117 14.98 -23.03 -8.10
CA ASN A 117 15.15 -21.90 -9.00
C ASN A 117 16.52 -22.00 -9.66
N ARG A 118 16.53 -22.29 -10.97
CA ARG A 118 17.76 -22.49 -11.78
C ARG A 118 18.36 -21.16 -12.27
N GLY A 119 17.59 -20.07 -12.24
CA GLY A 119 18.07 -18.76 -12.65
C GLY A 119 17.05 -17.99 -13.48
N TRP A 120 17.54 -17.00 -14.22
CA TRP A 120 16.75 -16.08 -15.02
C TRP A 120 16.93 -16.33 -16.51
N VAL A 121 15.85 -16.20 -17.27
CA VAL A 121 15.82 -16.30 -18.73
C VAL A 121 15.12 -15.08 -19.35
N PRO A 122 15.56 -14.63 -20.53
CA PRO A 122 14.93 -13.50 -21.21
C PRO A 122 13.50 -13.84 -21.63
N ILE A 123 12.66 -12.82 -21.82
CA ILE A 123 11.25 -12.99 -22.19
C ILE A 123 11.05 -13.84 -23.47
N ASP A 124 12.00 -13.80 -24.40
CA ASP A 124 11.98 -14.57 -25.64
C ASP A 124 12.14 -16.07 -25.41
N ALA A 125 12.82 -16.48 -24.34
CA ALA A 125 12.92 -17.88 -23.94
C ALA A 125 11.57 -18.46 -23.49
N GLY A 126 10.68 -17.62 -22.94
CA GLY A 126 9.30 -18.00 -22.62
C GLY A 126 8.42 -18.19 -23.87
N ARG A 127 8.74 -17.52 -25.00
CA ARG A 127 8.03 -17.70 -26.27
C ARG A 127 8.47 -18.92 -27.07
N HIS A 128 9.73 -19.32 -26.94
CA HIS A 128 10.29 -20.44 -27.70
C HIS A 128 10.75 -21.55 -26.76
N ARG A 129 9.95 -22.61 -26.64
CA ARG A 129 10.27 -23.78 -25.80
C ARG A 129 11.65 -24.39 -26.11
N THR A 130 12.10 -24.31 -27.35
CA THR A 130 13.43 -24.78 -27.77
C THR A 130 14.58 -23.99 -27.14
N LEU A 131 14.41 -22.67 -26.90
CA LEU A 131 15.39 -21.86 -26.18
C LEU A 131 15.45 -22.24 -24.71
N LEU A 132 14.28 -22.50 -24.11
CA LEU A 132 14.21 -22.98 -22.74
C LEU A 132 14.89 -24.34 -22.61
N MET A 133 14.59 -25.30 -23.49
CA MET A 133 15.19 -26.64 -23.51
C MET A 133 16.72 -26.60 -23.65
N GLN A 134 17.28 -25.67 -24.42
CA GLN A 134 18.73 -25.48 -24.48
C GLN A 134 19.34 -25.06 -23.14
N TYR A 135 18.58 -24.37 -22.29
CA TYR A 135 19.01 -23.92 -20.98
C TYR A 135 18.79 -24.98 -19.88
N ILE A 136 17.61 -25.61 -19.83
CA ILE A 136 17.29 -26.60 -18.79
C ILE A 136 17.80 -28.01 -19.12
N GLY A 137 17.91 -28.36 -20.40
CA GLY A 137 18.09 -29.73 -20.87
C GLY A 137 16.76 -30.43 -21.20
N GLU A 138 16.84 -31.68 -21.65
CA GLU A 138 15.67 -32.50 -21.97
C GLU A 138 15.53 -33.67 -21.00
N GLY A 139 14.30 -34.06 -20.68
CA GLY A 139 13.98 -35.22 -19.86
C GLY A 139 14.49 -35.15 -18.43
N PHE A 140 14.79 -36.33 -17.87
CA PHE A 140 15.29 -36.49 -16.51
C PHE A 140 16.81 -36.43 -16.48
N ALA A 141 17.36 -35.48 -15.72
CA ALA A 141 18.80 -35.27 -15.63
C ALA A 141 19.29 -35.41 -14.19
N THR A 142 20.23 -36.32 -13.95
CA THR A 142 20.90 -36.44 -12.65
C THR A 142 21.84 -35.25 -12.46
N ALA A 143 21.74 -34.57 -11.33
CA ALA A 143 22.57 -33.42 -11.03
C ALA A 143 22.79 -33.25 -9.52
N THR A 144 23.91 -32.62 -9.18
CA THR A 144 24.19 -32.13 -7.83
C THR A 144 23.83 -30.64 -7.79
N VAL A 145 22.86 -30.28 -6.96
CA VAL A 145 22.39 -28.91 -6.77
C VAL A 145 23.10 -28.30 -5.57
N ARG A 146 23.88 -27.25 -5.81
CA ARG A 146 24.39 -26.37 -4.75
C ARG A 146 23.54 -25.10 -4.74
N GLY A 147 23.13 -24.64 -3.57
CA GLY A 147 22.27 -23.47 -3.49
C GLY A 147 22.02 -22.99 -2.07
N ILE A 148 21.04 -22.10 -1.93
CA ILE A 148 20.55 -21.61 -0.65
C ILE A 148 19.04 -21.79 -0.54
N LEU A 149 18.55 -22.06 0.68
CA LEU A 149 17.13 -22.11 0.93
C LEU A 149 16.50 -20.72 0.90
N ARG A 150 15.37 -20.60 0.23
CA ARG A 150 14.57 -19.39 0.11
C ARG A 150 13.12 -19.67 0.46
N ARG A 151 12.50 -18.76 1.20
CA ARG A 151 11.07 -18.81 1.49
C ARG A 151 10.26 -18.43 0.25
N GLU A 152 9.06 -18.97 0.12
CA GLU A 152 8.08 -18.51 -0.87
C GLU A 152 7.85 -16.99 -0.83
N GLU A 153 7.48 -16.47 -1.99
CA GLU A 153 7.16 -15.07 -2.17
C GLU A 153 5.67 -14.83 -1.99
N PHE A 154 5.34 -13.75 -1.30
CA PHE A 154 3.98 -13.25 -1.20
C PHE A 154 3.89 -11.98 -2.03
N LEU A 155 2.96 -11.91 -2.98
CA LEU A 155 2.52 -10.61 -3.48
C LEU A 155 1.93 -9.89 -2.28
N SER A 156 2.60 -8.81 -1.85
CA SER A 156 2.33 -8.06 -0.64
C SER A 156 0.83 -7.96 -0.35
N GLY A 157 0.39 -8.43 0.83
CA GLY A 157 -0.86 -7.86 1.36
C GLY A 157 -0.56 -6.46 1.88
N SER A 158 -1.62 -5.67 2.01
CA SER A 158 -1.50 -4.28 2.44
C SER A 158 -1.00 -4.21 3.88
N LEU A 159 -0.48 -3.03 4.29
CA LEU A 159 -0.04 -2.72 5.65
C LEU A 159 -1.02 -3.22 6.74
N PHE A 160 -2.32 -3.27 6.41
CA PHE A 160 -3.40 -3.68 7.31
C PHE A 160 -3.81 -5.16 7.19
N TRP A 161 -3.47 -5.82 6.07
CA TRP A 161 -4.01 -7.12 5.69
C TRP A 161 -2.97 -8.25 5.72
N GLY A 162 -1.72 -7.94 6.08
CA GLY A 162 -0.68 -8.95 6.32
C GLY A 162 -0.20 -9.65 5.04
N LYS A 163 0.31 -10.89 5.15
CA LYS A 163 0.66 -11.70 3.98
C LYS A 163 -0.62 -12.30 3.39
N ASN A 164 -0.88 -12.10 2.09
CA ASN A 164 -2.03 -12.72 1.46
C ASN A 164 -1.72 -14.19 1.11
N ALA A 165 -2.22 -15.14 1.90
CA ALA A 165 -2.04 -16.58 1.68
C ALA A 165 -2.74 -17.07 0.40
N LEU A 166 -3.79 -16.35 -0.05
CA LEU A 166 -4.64 -16.67 -1.19
C LEU A 166 -4.13 -16.12 -2.53
N ASN A 167 -2.92 -15.53 -2.58
CA ASN A 167 -2.33 -15.18 -3.88
C ASN A 167 -1.96 -16.48 -4.60
N GLU A 168 -2.82 -16.87 -5.53
CA GLU A 168 -2.83 -18.16 -6.21
C GLU A 168 -1.51 -18.40 -6.94
N GLY A 169 -1.10 -19.67 -6.96
CA GLY A 169 0.06 -20.13 -7.69
C GLY A 169 -0.14 -20.08 -9.20
N PRO A 170 0.38 -21.04 -9.97
CA PRO A 170 0.50 -20.91 -11.42
C PRO A 170 -0.82 -20.51 -12.11
N VAL A 171 -0.77 -19.44 -12.91
CA VAL A 171 -1.90 -18.92 -13.71
C VAL A 171 -2.09 -19.76 -14.98
N ALA A 172 -1.04 -20.42 -15.43
CA ALA A 172 -1.05 -21.43 -16.47
C ALA A 172 -0.05 -22.55 -16.12
N ALA A 173 -0.18 -23.71 -16.78
CA ALA A 173 0.61 -24.91 -16.52
C ALA A 173 2.13 -24.66 -16.38
N ASP A 174 2.68 -23.76 -17.19
CA ASP A 174 4.13 -23.49 -17.20
C ASP A 174 4.45 -22.04 -16.78
N LEU A 175 3.50 -21.31 -16.18
CA LEU A 175 3.68 -19.89 -15.81
C LEU A 175 3.02 -19.53 -14.47
N SER A 176 3.83 -19.03 -13.54
CA SER A 176 3.38 -18.35 -12.33
C SER A 176 3.50 -16.84 -12.46
N TRP A 177 2.40 -16.14 -12.24
CA TRP A 177 2.31 -14.69 -12.38
C TRP A 177 2.82 -13.99 -11.11
N MET A 178 3.94 -13.28 -11.25
CA MET A 178 4.57 -12.38 -10.26
C MET A 178 5.03 -12.98 -8.92
N ALA A 179 4.46 -14.08 -8.41
CA ALA A 179 4.83 -14.71 -7.15
C ALA A 179 5.43 -16.10 -7.37
N LEU A 180 6.46 -16.43 -6.59
CA LEU A 180 7.07 -17.75 -6.55
C LEU A 180 6.47 -18.53 -5.36
N ARG A 181 5.56 -19.47 -5.65
CA ARG A 181 4.82 -20.30 -4.68
C ARG A 181 5.18 -21.78 -4.89
N PRO A 182 6.29 -22.27 -4.32
CA PRO A 182 6.82 -23.62 -4.55
C PRO A 182 5.79 -24.71 -4.30
N MET A 183 5.04 -24.58 -3.21
CA MET A 183 3.98 -25.51 -2.84
C MET A 183 2.88 -25.59 -3.90
N ASN A 184 2.34 -24.46 -4.32
CA ASN A 184 1.25 -24.43 -5.31
C ASN A 184 1.72 -24.95 -6.67
N MET A 185 2.96 -24.61 -7.05
CA MET A 185 3.60 -25.12 -8.26
C MET A 185 3.79 -26.64 -8.21
N ALA A 186 4.21 -27.17 -7.06
CA ALA A 186 4.40 -28.60 -6.87
C ALA A 186 3.06 -29.35 -6.91
N LEU A 187 2.03 -28.84 -6.24
CA LEU A 187 0.68 -29.42 -6.30
C LEU A 187 0.11 -29.44 -7.72
N ASP A 188 0.29 -28.36 -8.49
CA ASP A 188 -0.14 -28.31 -9.88
C ASP A 188 0.63 -29.34 -10.74
N TYR A 189 1.95 -29.43 -10.54
CA TYR A 189 2.78 -30.45 -11.18
C TYR A 189 2.32 -31.87 -10.85
N TYR A 190 2.04 -32.17 -9.57
CA TYR A 190 1.56 -33.49 -9.13
C TYR A 190 0.24 -33.86 -9.80
N LYS A 191 -0.72 -32.94 -9.81
CA LYS A 191 -2.04 -33.12 -10.44
C LYS A 191 -1.93 -33.39 -11.93
N ARG A 192 -1.02 -32.70 -12.63
CA ARG A 192 -0.79 -32.92 -14.07
C ARG A 192 -0.11 -34.25 -14.36
N ARG A 193 0.92 -34.60 -13.60
CA ARG A 193 1.76 -35.77 -13.88
C ARG A 193 1.12 -37.09 -13.47
N TRP A 194 0.52 -37.16 -12.29
CA TRP A 194 -0.03 -38.40 -11.73
C TRP A 194 -1.56 -38.41 -11.62
N GLY A 195 -2.21 -37.30 -11.94
CA GLY A 195 -3.66 -37.13 -11.85
C GLY A 195 -4.11 -36.68 -10.46
N ALA A 196 -5.25 -35.97 -10.42
CA ALA A 196 -5.87 -35.48 -9.19
C ALA A 196 -6.06 -36.54 -8.07
N PRO A 197 -6.51 -37.79 -8.35
CA PRO A 197 -6.72 -38.77 -7.27
C PRO A 197 -5.42 -39.29 -6.66
N ASN A 198 -4.31 -39.25 -7.39
CA ASN A 198 -3.01 -39.71 -6.89
C ASN A 198 -2.17 -38.58 -6.28
N ALA A 199 -2.57 -37.32 -6.48
CA ALA A 199 -1.80 -36.17 -6.02
C ALA A 199 -1.59 -36.17 -4.50
N GLU A 200 -2.60 -36.56 -3.72
CA GLU A 200 -2.47 -36.67 -2.25
C GLU A 200 -1.48 -37.76 -1.83
N ALA A 201 -1.51 -38.91 -2.52
CA ALA A 201 -0.55 -39.99 -2.28
C ALA A 201 0.89 -39.58 -2.65
N SER A 202 1.05 -38.88 -3.78
CA SER A 202 2.35 -38.32 -4.19
C SER A 202 2.85 -37.28 -3.19
N VAL A 203 1.98 -36.41 -2.68
CA VAL A 203 2.34 -35.43 -1.63
C VAL A 203 2.76 -36.13 -0.34
N ALA A 204 2.07 -37.20 0.06
CA ALA A 204 2.43 -37.98 1.24
C ALA A 204 3.79 -38.70 1.07
N GLN A 205 4.11 -39.15 -0.14
CA GLN A 205 5.36 -39.85 -0.44
C GLN A 205 6.56 -38.90 -0.59
N HIS A 206 6.38 -37.82 -1.35
CA HIS A 206 7.47 -36.92 -1.76
C HIS A 206 7.59 -35.68 -0.86
N GLY A 207 6.58 -35.40 -0.05
CA GLY A 207 6.54 -34.19 0.76
C GLY A 207 6.19 -32.95 -0.06
N LEU A 208 5.68 -31.93 0.63
CA LEU A 208 5.33 -30.65 0.05
C LEU A 208 5.97 -29.55 0.89
N HIS A 209 6.64 -28.62 0.21
CA HIS A 209 7.44 -27.60 0.88
C HIS A 209 7.04 -26.18 0.47
N HIS A 210 6.93 -25.30 1.46
CA HIS A 210 6.68 -23.86 1.30
C HIS A 210 7.95 -23.05 0.92
N TYR A 211 9.06 -23.73 0.70
CA TYR A 211 10.35 -23.14 0.38
C TYR A 211 10.92 -23.76 -0.89
N TYR A 212 11.92 -23.10 -1.45
CA TYR A 212 12.60 -23.53 -2.65
C TYR A 212 14.12 -23.36 -2.49
N VAL A 213 14.88 -24.06 -3.32
CA VAL A 213 16.33 -23.90 -3.38
C VAL A 213 16.65 -22.92 -4.49
N GLU A 214 17.36 -21.85 -4.16
CA GLU A 214 17.96 -20.98 -5.15
C GLU A 214 19.32 -21.56 -5.54
N MET A 215 19.43 -22.06 -6.77
CA MET A 215 20.65 -22.69 -7.28
C MET A 215 21.75 -21.64 -7.47
N LEU A 216 22.95 -21.99 -7.03
CA LEU A 216 24.18 -21.24 -7.26
C LEU A 216 25.08 -22.11 -8.14
N GLU A 217 25.44 -21.60 -9.32
CA GLU A 217 26.24 -22.35 -10.27
C GLU A 217 27.74 -22.07 -10.07
N ASP A 218 28.50 -23.10 -9.66
CA ASP A 218 29.96 -23.07 -9.59
C ASP A 218 30.57 -23.43 -10.96
N TYR A 219 30.42 -22.58 -11.96
CA TYR A 219 31.23 -22.70 -13.18
C TYR A 219 32.61 -22.07 -12.92
N SER A 220 33.66 -22.89 -12.96
CA SER A 220 35.06 -22.49 -12.72
C SER A 220 35.75 -21.85 -13.95
N GLY A 221 35.02 -21.44 -15.00
CA GLY A 221 35.62 -20.93 -16.24
C GLY A 221 34.73 -19.95 -17.01
N ASP A 222 35.26 -19.42 -18.12
CA ASP A 222 34.59 -18.56 -19.12
C ASP A 222 33.43 -19.27 -19.86
N ASP A 223 32.95 -20.41 -19.35
CA ASP A 223 31.79 -21.16 -19.81
C ASP A 223 30.52 -20.39 -19.47
N GLN A 224 30.35 -19.25 -20.14
CA GLN A 224 29.07 -18.58 -20.22
C GLN A 224 28.10 -19.48 -20.95
N ARG A 225 26.93 -19.73 -20.33
CA ARG A 225 25.78 -20.30 -21.04
C ARG A 225 25.38 -19.31 -22.14
N ILE A 226 25.97 -19.49 -23.30
CA ILE A 226 25.71 -18.71 -24.50
C ILE A 226 24.54 -19.40 -25.22
N VAL A 227 23.36 -18.78 -25.15
CA VAL A 227 22.21 -19.22 -25.93
C VAL A 227 22.08 -18.28 -27.12
N ARG A 228 22.27 -18.80 -28.34
CA ARG A 228 22.27 -18.03 -29.60
C ARG A 228 23.17 -16.77 -29.56
N GLY A 229 24.40 -16.93 -29.10
CA GLY A 229 25.40 -15.84 -29.08
C GLY A 229 25.25 -14.83 -27.95
N HIS A 230 24.27 -15.00 -27.05
CA HIS A 230 24.08 -14.13 -25.89
C HIS A 230 24.31 -14.91 -24.60
N ALA A 231 25.17 -14.39 -23.72
CA ALA A 231 25.34 -14.91 -22.39
C ALA A 231 24.13 -14.52 -21.52
N TRP A 232 23.49 -15.50 -20.88
CA TRP A 232 22.43 -15.22 -19.92
C TRP A 232 23.02 -15.03 -18.52
N PRO A 233 22.51 -14.10 -17.72
CA PRO A 233 22.99 -13.95 -16.35
C PRO A 233 22.55 -15.13 -15.50
N TRP A 234 23.48 -15.67 -14.72
CA TRP A 234 23.22 -16.63 -13.67
C TRP A 234 23.84 -16.13 -12.37
N ARG A 235 23.45 -16.73 -11.25
CA ARG A 235 23.98 -16.37 -9.94
C ARG A 235 25.19 -17.22 -9.60
N ARG A 236 26.32 -16.56 -9.34
CA ARG A 236 27.60 -17.20 -9.02
C ARG A 236 27.83 -17.34 -7.53
N SER A 237 27.40 -16.34 -6.76
CA SER A 237 27.64 -16.30 -5.33
C SER A 237 26.39 -15.90 -4.55
N THR A 238 26.43 -16.22 -3.26
CA THR A 238 25.41 -15.84 -2.29
C THR A 238 25.19 -14.33 -2.25
N ASP A 239 26.25 -13.54 -2.45
CA ASP A 239 26.23 -12.08 -2.39
C ASP A 239 25.35 -11.45 -3.48
N GLU A 240 25.23 -12.11 -4.63
CA GLU A 240 24.38 -11.66 -5.74
C GLU A 240 22.89 -11.89 -5.45
N VAL A 241 22.58 -12.84 -4.55
CA VAL A 241 21.21 -13.13 -4.11
C VAL A 241 20.79 -12.17 -3.00
N THR A 242 21.72 -11.83 -2.11
CA THR A 242 21.43 -11.18 -0.83
C THR A 242 21.89 -9.72 -0.81
N TYR A 243 21.32 -8.87 -1.65
CA TYR A 243 21.60 -7.44 -1.59
C TYR A 243 20.57 -6.68 -0.74
N VAL A 244 21.04 -6.00 0.31
CA VAL A 244 20.19 -5.17 1.18
C VAL A 244 20.54 -3.70 0.98
N HIS A 245 19.71 -2.96 0.23
CA HIS A 245 19.92 -1.53 -0.08
C HIS A 245 19.99 -0.61 1.15
N LEU A 246 19.29 -0.92 2.25
CA LEU A 246 19.13 -0.03 3.40
C LEU A 246 19.22 -0.81 4.72
N LEU A 247 20.09 -0.35 5.62
CA LEU A 247 20.29 -0.95 6.93
C LEU A 247 19.12 -0.62 7.89
N PRO A 248 18.85 -1.48 8.92
CA PRO A 248 17.82 -1.23 9.93
C PRO A 248 17.97 0.10 10.69
N ILE A 249 19.19 0.63 10.80
CA ILE A 249 19.46 1.92 11.47
C ILE A 249 18.83 3.09 10.71
N VAL A 250 18.85 3.06 9.39
CA VAL A 250 18.28 4.12 8.55
C VAL A 250 16.75 4.16 8.72
N HIS A 251 16.10 3.00 8.80
CA HIS A 251 14.67 2.92 9.12
C HIS A 251 14.35 3.49 10.51
N THR A 252 15.26 3.34 11.48
CA THR A 252 15.10 3.92 12.82
C THR A 252 15.12 5.45 12.76
N MET A 253 16.00 6.06 11.95
CA MET A 253 16.01 7.51 11.74
C MET A 253 14.71 8.00 11.10
N TYR A 254 14.17 7.25 10.12
CA TYR A 254 12.89 7.59 9.50
C TYR A 254 11.70 7.44 10.45
N VAL A 255 11.73 6.49 11.39
CA VAL A 255 10.72 6.39 12.45
C VAL A 255 10.64 7.71 13.22
N PHE A 256 11.78 8.22 13.72
CA PHE A 256 11.80 9.50 14.43
C PHE A 256 11.30 10.65 13.56
N PHE A 257 11.78 10.73 12.31
CA PHE A 257 11.34 11.76 11.38
C PHE A 257 9.81 11.77 11.18
N TRP A 258 9.21 10.63 10.86
CA TRP A 258 7.78 10.54 10.57
C TRP A 258 6.91 10.81 11.81
N PHE A 259 7.33 10.34 12.98
CA PHE A 259 6.60 10.66 14.22
C PHE A 259 6.76 12.14 14.62
N SER A 260 7.92 12.77 14.39
CA SER A 260 8.09 14.22 14.57
C SER A 260 7.17 15.02 13.65
N VAL A 261 7.06 14.64 12.37
CA VAL A 261 6.11 15.26 11.42
C VAL A 261 4.66 15.05 11.87
N THR A 262 4.33 13.87 12.39
CA THR A 262 2.99 13.58 12.93
C THR A 262 2.65 14.52 14.08
N VAL A 263 3.55 14.64 15.07
CA VAL A 263 3.37 15.51 16.23
C VAL A 263 3.25 16.99 15.81
N GLY A 264 4.12 17.45 14.91
CA GLY A 264 4.05 18.82 14.38
C GLY A 264 2.74 19.10 13.63
N SER A 265 2.26 18.13 12.87
CA SER A 265 1.00 18.24 12.13
C SER A 265 -0.21 18.26 13.07
N LEU A 266 -0.25 17.41 14.10
CA LEU A 266 -1.30 17.42 15.12
C LEU A 266 -1.31 18.74 15.92
N TYR A 267 -0.14 19.30 16.20
CA TYR A 267 -0.02 20.60 16.84
C TYR A 267 -0.59 21.72 15.94
N GLY A 268 -0.26 21.73 14.65
CA GLY A 268 -0.82 22.65 13.66
C GLY A 268 -2.35 22.54 13.56
N MET A 269 -2.87 21.31 13.50
CA MET A 269 -4.31 21.04 13.50
C MET A 269 -5.00 21.56 14.76
N SER A 270 -4.40 21.36 15.94
CA SER A 270 -4.93 21.86 17.22
C SER A 270 -5.04 23.39 17.24
N ARG A 271 -4.02 24.09 16.70
CA ARG A 271 -4.04 25.56 16.54
C ARG A 271 -5.14 26.02 15.60
N CYS A 272 -5.32 25.37 14.45
CA CYS A 272 -6.41 25.65 13.52
C CYS A 272 -7.78 25.47 14.18
N TYR A 273 -7.95 24.38 14.93
CA TYR A 273 -9.19 24.09 15.67
C TYR A 273 -9.49 25.15 16.74
N GLN A 274 -8.49 25.56 17.53
CA GLN A 274 -8.66 26.65 18.51
C GLN A 274 -9.08 27.95 17.81
N ARG A 275 -8.45 28.29 16.68
CA ARG A 275 -8.79 29.49 15.91
C ARG A 275 -10.21 29.44 15.35
N GLN A 276 -10.65 28.29 14.84
CA GLN A 276 -12.04 28.11 14.42
C GLN A 276 -13.02 28.33 15.57
N LYS A 277 -12.73 27.78 16.75
CA LYS A 277 -13.56 27.95 17.95
C LYS A 277 -13.71 29.43 18.32
N GLU A 278 -12.62 30.20 18.28
CA GLU A 278 -12.64 31.66 18.48
C GLU A 278 -13.51 32.37 17.45
N LEU A 279 -13.35 32.05 16.17
CA LEU A 279 -14.14 32.65 15.09
C LEU A 279 -15.63 32.36 15.24
N PHE A 280 -16.00 31.14 15.68
CA PHE A 280 -17.39 30.80 15.99
C PHE A 280 -17.93 31.57 17.19
N ALA A 281 -17.13 31.76 18.23
CA ALA A 281 -17.52 32.58 19.38
C ALA A 281 -17.76 34.05 18.99
N ILE A 282 -16.84 34.64 18.21
CA ILE A 282 -16.97 36.02 17.70
C ILE A 282 -18.22 36.16 16.83
N ARG A 283 -18.48 35.21 15.92
CA ARG A 283 -19.69 35.25 15.09
C ARG A 283 -20.95 35.18 15.92
N ARG A 284 -21.02 34.29 16.91
CA ARG A 284 -22.18 34.22 17.83
C ARG A 284 -22.42 35.56 18.53
N HIS A 285 -21.36 36.21 19.00
CA HIS A 285 -21.46 37.52 19.63
C HIS A 285 -21.94 38.61 18.64
N MET A 286 -21.36 38.65 17.43
CA MET A 286 -21.78 39.61 16.40
C MET A 286 -23.23 39.42 15.98
N THR A 287 -23.68 38.18 15.78
CA THR A 287 -25.09 37.88 15.45
C THR A 287 -26.03 38.25 16.60
N ALA A 288 -25.64 38.01 17.85
CA ALA A 288 -26.44 38.43 19.00
C ALA A 288 -26.56 39.95 19.08
N GLN A 289 -25.46 40.69 18.87
CA GLN A 289 -25.48 42.15 18.84
C GLN A 289 -26.28 42.71 17.66
N SER A 290 -26.17 42.13 16.47
CA SER A 290 -26.94 42.58 15.31
C SER A 290 -28.43 42.41 15.53
N MET A 291 -28.85 41.26 16.07
CA MET A 291 -30.26 41.00 16.44
C MET A 291 -30.77 42.01 17.48
N LEU A 292 -29.94 42.35 18.48
CA LEU A 292 -30.31 43.32 19.51
C LEU A 292 -30.48 44.73 18.93
N LEU A 293 -29.56 45.15 18.05
CA LEU A 293 -29.64 46.44 17.37
C LEU A 293 -30.81 46.52 16.41
N GLU A 294 -31.12 45.44 15.67
CA GLU A 294 -32.29 45.37 14.80
C GLU A 294 -33.59 45.49 15.61
N LYS A 295 -33.69 44.79 16.74
CA LYS A 295 -34.84 44.91 17.65
C LYS A 295 -35.01 46.34 18.17
N LYS A 296 -33.92 46.99 18.61
CA LYS A 296 -33.97 48.41 19.02
C LYS A 296 -34.42 49.34 17.89
N ARG A 297 -33.90 49.16 16.68
CA ARG A 297 -34.35 49.96 15.51
C ARG A 297 -35.84 49.75 15.22
N GLN A 298 -36.36 48.53 15.37
CA GLN A 298 -37.78 48.26 15.20
C GLN A 298 -38.63 48.97 16.27
N GLU A 299 -38.20 48.94 17.54
CA GLU A 299 -38.84 49.66 18.65
C GLU A 299 -38.82 51.18 18.42
N GLU A 300 -37.68 51.75 18.04
CA GLU A 300 -37.53 53.17 17.72
C GLU A 300 -38.39 53.58 16.51
N ALA A 301 -38.45 52.76 15.46
CA ALA A 301 -39.29 53.00 14.29
C ALA A 301 -40.78 52.96 14.64
N GLN A 302 -41.19 52.04 15.52
CA GLN A 302 -42.58 51.97 16.02
C GLN A 302 -42.92 53.20 16.86
N ALA A 303 -42.03 53.62 17.77
CA ALA A 303 -42.22 54.81 18.58
C ALA A 303 -42.29 56.09 17.71
N TYR A 304 -41.45 56.19 16.68
CA TYR A 304 -41.50 57.29 15.71
C TYR A 304 -42.83 57.30 14.95
N LEU A 305 -43.31 56.15 14.46
CA LEU A 305 -44.61 56.05 13.77
C LEU A 305 -45.77 56.48 14.68
N GLN A 306 -45.76 56.04 15.95
CA GLN A 306 -46.77 56.44 16.93
C GLN A 306 -46.73 57.96 17.18
N ALA A 307 -45.55 58.53 17.38
CA ALA A 307 -45.39 59.98 17.57
C ALA A 307 -45.89 60.78 16.35
N VAL A 308 -45.60 60.31 15.13
CA VAL A 308 -46.12 60.94 13.89
C VAL A 308 -47.65 60.88 13.83
N GLN A 309 -48.25 59.72 14.14
CA GLN A 309 -49.71 59.57 14.18
C GLN A 309 -50.36 60.47 15.25
N GLU A 310 -49.73 60.63 16.40
CA GLU A 310 -50.19 61.53 17.46
C GLU A 310 -50.14 62.99 17.00
N VAL A 311 -49.06 63.41 16.35
CA VAL A 311 -48.94 64.76 15.78
C VAL A 311 -49.99 65.01 14.71
N GLU A 312 -50.25 64.05 13.82
CA GLU A 312 -51.32 64.13 12.82
C GLU A 312 -52.71 64.22 13.48
N ARG A 313 -52.97 63.41 14.51
CA ARG A 313 -54.21 63.47 15.29
C ARG A 313 -54.39 64.85 15.95
N MET A 314 -53.35 65.39 16.56
CA MET A 314 -53.36 66.73 17.17
C MET A 314 -53.58 67.83 16.13
N LYS A 315 -53.00 67.73 14.93
CA LYS A 315 -53.28 68.64 13.82
C LYS A 315 -54.73 68.56 13.36
N HIS A 316 -55.29 67.35 13.24
CA HIS A 316 -56.71 67.17 12.91
C HIS A 316 -57.63 67.75 13.98
N LEU A 317 -57.35 67.52 15.26
CA LEU A 317 -58.13 68.09 16.37
C LEU A 317 -57.98 69.62 16.43
N GLY A 318 -56.78 70.16 16.21
CA GLY A 318 -56.54 71.60 16.14
C GLY A 318 -57.22 72.27 14.95
N GLY A 319 -57.24 71.61 13.79
CA GLY A 319 -57.97 72.03 12.60
C GLY A 319 -59.48 71.91 12.76
N ALA A 320 -59.97 70.87 13.43
CA ALA A 320 -61.39 70.73 13.76
C ALA A 320 -61.84 71.76 14.81
N ALA A 321 -61.00 72.07 15.80
CA ALA A 321 -61.26 73.12 16.79
C ALA A 321 -61.24 74.53 16.17
N SER A 322 -60.36 74.79 15.20
CA SER A 322 -60.37 76.06 14.45
C SER A 322 -61.58 76.15 13.51
N ALA A 323 -61.94 75.07 12.82
CA ALA A 323 -63.14 74.98 11.98
C ALA A 323 -64.44 75.10 12.79
N ALA A 324 -64.51 74.52 13.99
CA ALA A 324 -65.65 74.66 14.89
C ALA A 324 -65.79 76.10 15.42
N ARG A 325 -64.69 76.79 15.71
CA ARG A 325 -64.71 78.23 16.06
C ARG A 325 -65.18 79.10 14.90
N LEU A 326 -64.73 78.82 13.68
CA LEU A 326 -65.18 79.52 12.47
C LEU A 326 -66.65 79.23 12.15
N GLY A 327 -67.10 77.99 12.33
CA GLY A 327 -68.49 77.58 12.18
C GLY A 327 -69.41 78.26 13.20
N ALA A 328 -68.97 78.36 14.46
CA ALA A 328 -69.69 79.08 15.53
C ALA A 328 -69.81 80.58 15.23
N GLN A 329 -68.74 81.22 14.72
CA GLN A 329 -68.79 82.61 14.25
C GLN A 329 -69.73 82.79 13.03
N HIS A 330 -69.83 81.77 12.17
CA HIS A 330 -70.71 81.82 11.00
C HIS A 330 -72.19 81.58 11.34
N THR A 331 -72.50 80.82 12.40
CA THR A 331 -73.86 80.68 12.94
C THR A 331 -74.32 81.92 13.70
N ASP A 332 -73.44 82.57 14.47
CA ASP A 332 -73.74 83.82 15.17
C ASP A 332 -74.08 84.97 14.20
N SER A 333 -73.40 85.01 13.04
CA SER A 333 -73.67 85.99 11.99
C SER A 333 -74.97 85.71 11.22
N LYS A 334 -75.38 84.44 11.08
CA LYS A 334 -76.66 84.07 10.45
C LYS A 334 -77.88 84.31 11.35
N GLU A 335 -77.76 84.14 12.67
CA GLU A 335 -78.84 84.47 13.60
C GLU A 335 -79.09 85.99 13.72
N GLN A 336 -78.08 86.82 13.41
CA GLN A 336 -78.25 88.28 13.34
C GLN A 336 -78.92 88.79 12.05
N GLU A 337 -78.93 88.01 10.95
CA GLU A 337 -79.58 88.39 9.68
C GLU A 337 -81.08 87.99 9.57
N THR A 338 -81.61 87.21 10.51
CA THR A 338 -83.03 86.83 10.57
C THR A 338 -83.77 87.42 11.77
N LYS A 339 -83.77 88.75 11.88
CA LYS A 339 -84.78 89.49 12.65
C LYS A 339 -85.27 90.68 11.81
N PRO A 340 -86.61 90.83 11.65
CA PRO A 340 -87.23 91.76 10.72
C PRO A 340 -87.02 93.24 11.07
#